data_AF-A0A1J4XNT1-F1
#
_entry.id   AF-A0A1J4XNT1-F1
#
_cell.length_a   1.000
_cell.length_b   1.000
_cell.length_c   1.000
_cell.angle_alpha   90.00
_cell.angle_beta   90.00
_cell.angle_gamma   90.00
#
_symmetry.space_group_name_H-M   'P 1'
#
loop_
_entity.id
_entity.type
_entity.pdbx_description
1 polymer ?
#
loop_
_entity_poly.entity_id
_entity_poly.type
_entity_poly.pdbx_seq_one_letter_code
_entity_poly.pdbx_strand_id
1 'polypeptide(L)' 'MSIIPKAPFARILLDSGAKRVSAEAIDAFTDVITDIAEEISTKAAKIAQHSGRKTIHEGDIKLAVK' A
#
# COMPACT_ATOMS: atom_id res chain seq x y z
N MET A 1 7.35 9.12 -8.31
CA MET A 1 6.35 8.81 -9.37
C MET A 1 5.46 7.73 -8.79
N SER A 2 4.21 8.04 -8.46
CA SER A 2 3.36 7.08 -7.75
C SER A 2 2.99 5.91 -8.68
N ILE A 3 3.23 4.69 -8.21
CA ILE A 3 3.02 3.44 -8.95
C ILE A 3 1.52 3.12 -9.06
N ILE A 4 0.72 3.66 -8.13
CA ILE A 4 -0.71 3.35 -8.00
C ILE A 4 -1.54 4.52 -8.56
N PRO A 5 -2.55 4.26 -9.41
CA PRO A 5 -3.44 5.31 -9.89
C PRO A 5 -4.18 6.04 -8.76
N LYS A 6 -4.36 7.36 -8.92
CA LYS A 6 -5.05 8.23 -7.94
C LYS A 6 -6.57 7.98 -7.84
N ALA A 7 -7.21 7.51 -8.91
CA ALA A 7 -8.67 7.36 -8.97
C ALA A 7 -9.23 6.33 -7.96
N PRO A 8 -8.64 5.13 -7.77
CA PRO A 8 -9.01 4.22 -6.69
C PRO A 8 -8.93 4.86 -5.30
N PHE A 9 -7.90 5.66 -5.03
CA PHE A 9 -7.74 6.34 -3.75
C PHE A 9 -8.83 7.39 -3.51
N ALA A 10 -9.18 8.18 -4.53
CA ALA A 10 -10.32 9.09 -4.45
C ALA A 10 -11.62 8.34 -4.11
N ARG A 11 -11.84 7.16 -4.72
CA ARG A 11 -13.01 6.33 -4.46
C ARG A 11 -13.05 5.80 -3.02
N ILE A 12 -11.92 5.32 -2.49
CA ILE A 12 -11.81 4.88 -1.09
C ILE A 12 -12.19 6.03 -0.14
N LEU A 13 -11.70 7.24 -0.39
CA LEU A 13 -12.00 8.40 0.45
C LEU A 13 -13.49 8.80 0.38
N LEU A 14 -14.10 8.76 -0.81
CA LEU A 14 -15.54 9.02 -0.98
C LEU A 14 -16.41 7.94 -0.31
N ASP A 15 -16.07 6.66 -0.51
CA ASP A 15 -16.78 5.52 0.08
C ASP A 15 -16.63 5.50 1.61
N SER A 16 -15.59 6.15 2.16
CA SER A 16 -15.40 6.37 3.60
C SER A 16 -16.29 7.48 4.17
N GLY A 17 -17.19 8.06 3.37
CA GLY A 17 -18.18 9.06 3.79
C GLY A 17 -17.84 10.51 3.42
N ALA A 18 -16.73 10.75 2.72
CA ALA A 18 -16.44 12.08 2.20
C ALA A 18 -17.40 12.42 1.04
N LYS A 19 -18.03 13.60 1.09
CA LYS A 19 -18.88 14.07 -0.02
C LYS A 19 -18.08 14.59 -1.21
N ARG A 20 -16.87 15.13 -0.93
CA ARG A 20 -15.92 15.68 -1.90
C ARG A 20 -14.51 15.48 -1.34
N VAL A 21 -13.54 15.36 -2.24
CA VAL A 21 -12.12 15.24 -1.91
C VAL A 21 -11.34 16.16 -2.86
N SER A 22 -10.40 16.96 -2.34
CA SER A 22 -9.55 17.81 -3.17
C SER A 22 -8.47 16.98 -3.87
N ALA A 23 -7.89 17.51 -4.94
CA ALA A 23 -6.80 16.83 -5.65
C ALA A 23 -5.58 16.63 -4.72
N GLU A 24 -5.26 17.64 -3.91
CA GLU A 24 -4.14 17.62 -2.97
C GLU A 24 -4.33 16.58 -1.87
N ALA A 25 -5.58 16.36 -1.41
CA ALA A 25 -5.89 15.32 -0.44
C ALA A 25 -5.74 13.92 -1.04
N ILE A 26 -6.12 13.73 -2.31
CA ILE A 26 -5.90 12.47 -3.03
C ILE A 26 -4.40 12.21 -3.18
N ASP A 27 -3.62 13.24 -3.47
CA ASP A 27 -2.17 13.15 -3.62
C ASP A 27 -1.50 12.77 -2.31
N ALA A 28 -1.82 13.49 -1.22
CA ALA A 28 -1.30 13.17 0.10
C ALA A 28 -1.67 11.75 0.56
N PHE A 29 -2.92 11.31 0.34
CA PHE A 29 -3.34 9.96 0.68
C PHE A 29 -2.64 8.90 -0.17
N THR A 30 -2.43 9.17 -1.45
CA THR A 30 -1.68 8.30 -2.37
C THR A 30 -0.25 8.10 -1.89
N ASP A 31 0.43 9.18 -1.49
CA ASP A 31 1.81 9.12 -1.01
C ASP A 31 1.90 8.30 0.28
N VAL A 32 1.05 8.58 1.27
CA VAL A 32 1.03 7.83 2.54
C VAL A 32 0.79 6.33 2.33
N ILE A 33 -0.16 5.95 1.48
CA ILE A 33 -0.43 4.53 1.23
C ILE A 33 0.71 3.88 0.45
N THR A 34 1.37 4.61 -0.46
CA THR A 34 2.53 4.11 -1.19
C THR A 34 3.68 3.81 -0.23
N ASP A 35 3.97 4.70 0.71
CA ASP A 35 5.03 4.49 1.72
C ASP A 35 4.76 3.24 2.57
N ILE A 36 3.51 3.06 3.03
CA ILE A 36 3.10 1.87 3.78
C ILE A 36 3.26 0.61 2.93
N ALA A 37 2.87 0.66 1.65
CA ALA A 37 2.99 -0.47 0.75
C ALA A 37 4.47 -0.85 0.50
N GLU A 38 5.37 0.12 0.38
CA GLU A 38 6.81 -0.11 0.22
C GLU A 38 7.44 -0.75 1.46
N GLU A 39 7.04 -0.30 2.66
CA GLU A 39 7.51 -0.88 3.91
C GLU A 39 7.09 -2.35 4.04
N ILE A 40 5.79 -2.63 3.82
CA ILE A 40 5.24 -3.99 3.86
C ILE A 40 5.94 -4.88 2.81
N SER A 41 6.11 -4.37 1.59
CA SER A 41 6.77 -5.09 0.49
C SER A 41 8.21 -5.45 0.84
N THR A 42 8.96 -4.51 1.41
CA THR A 42 10.35 -4.71 1.85
C THR A 42 10.44 -5.77 2.95
N LYS A 43 9.55 -5.69 3.95
CA LYS A 43 9.52 -6.65 5.06
C LYS A 43 9.12 -8.05 4.57
N ALA A 44 8.12 -8.16 3.70
CA ALA A 44 7.69 -9.42 3.11
C ALA A 44 8.79 -10.07 2.26
N ALA A 45 9.52 -9.28 1.46
CA ALA A 45 10.67 -9.76 0.69
C ALA A 45 11.76 -10.34 1.59
N LYS A 46 12.08 -9.66 2.71
CA LYS A 46 13.04 -10.17 3.71
C LYS A 46 12.57 -11.48 4.34
N ILE A 47 11.30 -11.59 4.70
CA ILE A 47 10.72 -12.83 5.27
C ILE A 47 10.86 -14.00 4.29
N ALA A 48 10.50 -13.79 3.02
CA ALA A 48 10.65 -14.80 1.98
C ALA A 48 12.12 -15.21 1.81
N GLN A 49 13.04 -14.23 1.76
CA GLN A 49 14.47 -14.45 1.63
C GLN A 49 15.06 -15.24 2.81
N HIS A 50 14.72 -14.88 4.05
CA HIS A 50 15.16 -15.61 5.25
C HIS A 50 14.60 -17.04 5.29
N SER A 51 13.48 -17.29 4.62
CA SER A 51 12.90 -18.62 4.45
C SER A 51 13.51 -19.42 3.28
N GLY A 52 14.54 -18.90 2.62
CA GLY A 52 15.19 -19.53 1.45
C GLY A 52 14.36 -19.46 0.16
N ARG A 53 13.25 -18.71 0.14
CA ARG A 53 12.36 -18.56 -1.01
C ARG A 53 12.67 -17.26 -1.77
N LYS A 54 12.52 -17.30 -3.10
CA LYS A 54 12.56 -16.11 -3.98
C LYS A 54 11.17 -15.54 -4.27
N THR A 55 10.12 -16.31 -4.00
CA THR A 55 8.73 -15.94 -4.23
C THR A 55 8.09 -15.52 -2.91
N ILE A 56 7.49 -14.33 -2.89
CA ILE A 56 6.67 -13.84 -1.79
C ILE A 56 5.33 -14.57 -1.81
N HIS A 57 4.92 -15.13 -0.69
CA HIS A 57 3.62 -15.77 -0.50
C HIS A 57 2.73 -14.96 0.44
N GLU A 58 1.44 -15.29 0.47
CA GLU A 58 0.44 -14.65 1.34
C GLU A 58 0.89 -14.58 2.81
N GLY A 59 1.51 -15.65 3.31
CA GLY A 59 2.03 -15.71 4.68
C GLY A 59 3.07 -14.63 4.99
N ASP A 60 3.90 -14.26 4.01
CA ASP A 60 4.92 -13.23 4.16
C ASP A 60 4.29 -11.84 4.28
N ILE A 61 3.24 -11.58 3.49
CA ILE A 61 2.46 -10.34 3.58
C ILE A 61 1.76 -10.24 4.94
N LYS A 62 1.06 -11.31 5.36
CA LYS A 62 0.36 -11.34 6.65
C LYS A 62 1.30 -11.20 7.84
N LEU A 63 2.53 -11.70 7.74
CA LEU A 63 3.55 -11.54 8.78
C LEU A 63 4.21 -10.15 8.70
N ALA A 64 4.32 -9.56 7.52
CA ALA A 64 4.86 -8.20 7.35
C ALA A 64 3.96 -7.14 7.98
N VAL A 65 2.64 -7.30 7.96
CA VAL A 65 1.69 -6.35 8.57
C VAL A 65 1.46 -6.55 10.08
N LYS A 66 2.07 -7.59 10.66
CA LYS A 66 2.08 -7.83 12.12
C LYS A 66 3.33 -7.24 12.75
#